data_AF-A0A3D5DFI2-F1
#
_entry.id   AF-A0A3D5DFI2-F1
#
_cell.length_a   1.000
_cell.length_b   1.000
_cell.length_c   1.000
_cell.angle_alpha   90.00
_cell.angle_beta   90.00
_cell.angle_gamma   90.00
#
_symmetry.space_group_name_H-M   'P 1'
#
loop_
_entity.id
_entity.type
_entity.pdbx_description
1 polymer ?
#
loop_
_entity_poly.entity_id
_entity_poly.type
_entity_poly.pdbx_seq_one_letter_code
_entity_poly.pdbx_strand_id
1 'polypeptide(L)'
;MSSEAEDRRNYFEGTSEEDALILDSIDRFLERDVKPYAHELEANDEYPEDIVAAMKELGLFGAIIDPEYGGLGLSASTYAKIVERVSTVWMSITGIFNSHLIMAAAVQRFGTKEQKQNYLPKFASGEVRGGLALTG
;
A
#
# COMPACT_ATOMS: atom_id res chain seq x y z
N MET A 1 3.20 30.22 8.03
CA MET A 1 2.42 29.54 9.08
C MET A 1 1.01 29.10 8.64
N SER A 2 0.48 29.59 7.50
CA SER A 2 -0.85 29.17 7.00
C SER A 2 -0.82 27.94 6.07
N SER A 3 0.23 27.75 5.25
CA SER A 3 0.22 26.70 4.21
C SER A 3 0.51 25.27 4.72
N GLU A 4 1.30 25.12 5.80
CA GLU A 4 1.61 23.80 6.40
C GLU A 4 0.42 23.17 7.16
N ALA A 5 -0.61 23.96 7.48
CA ALA A 5 -1.83 23.49 8.14
C ALA A 5 -2.94 23.09 7.13
N GLU A 6 -2.90 23.63 5.92
CA GLU A 6 -3.76 23.21 4.80
C GLU A 6 -3.26 21.91 4.17
N ASP A 7 -1.95 21.77 4.00
CA ASP A 7 -1.32 20.56 3.47
C ASP A 7 -1.61 19.30 4.33
N ARG A 8 -1.71 19.49 5.66
CA ARG A 8 -2.10 18.42 6.60
C ARG A 8 -3.57 18.01 6.52
N ARG A 9 -4.47 18.87 6.04
CA ARG A 9 -5.90 18.55 5.91
C ARG A 9 -6.18 17.66 4.71
N ASN A 10 -5.43 17.84 3.62
CA ASN A 10 -5.58 17.03 2.41
C ASN A 10 -5.19 15.55 2.60
N TYR A 11 -4.40 15.22 3.63
CA TYR A 11 -4.05 13.83 3.96
C TYR A 11 -5.23 12.99 4.50
N PHE A 12 -6.37 13.60 4.82
CA PHE A 12 -7.48 12.96 5.53
C PHE A 12 -8.79 12.82 4.74
N GLU A 13 -8.97 13.49 3.60
CA GLU A 13 -10.23 13.44 2.85
C GLU A 13 -10.00 12.95 1.41
N GLY A 14 -10.11 11.64 1.22
CA GLY A 14 -10.60 11.11 -0.06
C GLY A 14 -12.11 11.39 -0.17
N THR A 15 -12.64 11.54 -1.39
CA THR A 15 -14.09 11.61 -1.54
C THR A 15 -14.68 10.26 -1.13
N SER A 16 -15.76 10.24 -0.34
CA SER A 16 -16.25 8.96 0.22
C SER A 16 -16.66 7.95 -0.86
N GLU A 17 -16.96 8.41 -2.08
CA GLU A 17 -17.31 7.57 -3.22
C GLU A 17 -16.10 6.87 -3.83
N GLU A 18 -14.99 7.58 -4.06
CA GLU A 18 -13.74 6.97 -4.54
C GLU A 18 -13.19 5.96 -3.52
N ASP A 19 -13.19 6.35 -2.24
CA ASP A 19 -12.85 5.46 -1.14
C ASP A 19 -13.72 4.18 -1.16
N ALA A 20 -15.03 4.32 -1.37
CA ALA A 20 -15.93 3.17 -1.42
C ALA A 20 -15.61 2.24 -2.60
N LEU A 21 -15.31 2.79 -3.78
CA LEU A 21 -14.94 1.99 -4.97
C LEU A 21 -13.63 1.24 -4.78
N ILE A 22 -12.64 1.86 -4.14
CA ILE A 22 -11.38 1.21 -3.80
C ILE A 22 -11.62 0.06 -2.83
N LEU A 23 -12.36 0.32 -1.74
CA LEU A 23 -12.64 -0.70 -0.72
C LEU A 23 -13.44 -1.88 -1.28
N ASP A 24 -14.43 -1.63 -2.14
CA ASP A 24 -15.18 -2.66 -2.85
C ASP A 24 -14.28 -3.50 -3.78
N SER A 25 -13.31 -2.87 -4.44
CA SER A 25 -12.32 -3.58 -5.26
C SER A 25 -11.40 -4.46 -4.43
N ILE A 26 -11.00 -4.00 -3.23
CA ILE A 26 -10.25 -4.81 -2.27
C ILE A 26 -11.10 -5.98 -1.76
N ASP A 27 -12.36 -5.77 -1.42
CA ASP A 27 -13.26 -6.82 -0.93
C ASP A 27 -13.43 -7.93 -1.99
N ARG A 28 -13.60 -7.56 -3.27
CA ARG A 28 -13.65 -8.53 -4.38
C ARG A 28 -12.35 -9.32 -4.55
N PHE A 29 -11.21 -8.65 -4.50
CA PHE A 29 -9.89 -9.28 -4.57
C PHE A 29 -9.70 -10.28 -3.42
N LEU A 30 -10.06 -9.89 -2.21
CA LEU A 30 -9.93 -10.75 -1.03
C LEU A 30 -10.79 -12.01 -1.13
N GLU A 31 -12.05 -11.89 -1.56
CA GLU A 31 -12.95 -13.04 -1.67
C GLU A 31 -12.55 -13.99 -2.80
N ARG A 32 -12.13 -13.45 -3.95
CA ARG A 32 -11.83 -14.24 -5.16
C ARG A 32 -10.42 -14.80 -5.17
N ASP A 33 -9.44 -13.98 -4.84
CA ASP A 33 -8.03 -14.23 -5.14
C ASP A 33 -7.21 -14.59 -3.89
N VAL A 34 -7.71 -14.32 -2.68
CA VAL A 34 -6.96 -14.56 -1.41
C VAL A 34 -7.60 -15.66 -0.58
N LYS A 35 -8.85 -15.48 -0.17
CA LYS A 35 -9.55 -16.34 0.79
C LYS A 35 -9.55 -17.83 0.41
N PRO A 36 -9.72 -18.24 -0.87
CA PRO A 36 -9.71 -19.65 -1.23
C PRO A 36 -8.35 -20.34 -1.02
N TYR A 37 -7.26 -19.58 -1.04
CA TYR A 37 -5.88 -20.12 -1.05
C TYR A 37 -5.12 -19.87 0.26
N ALA A 38 -5.56 -18.89 1.07
CA ALA A 38 -4.84 -18.44 2.27
C ALA A 38 -4.46 -19.57 3.24
N HIS A 39 -5.39 -20.50 3.52
CA HIS A 39 -5.13 -21.59 4.46
C HIS A 39 -4.08 -22.58 3.95
N GLU A 40 -4.12 -22.93 2.67
CA GLU A 40 -3.17 -23.89 2.08
C GLU A 40 -1.77 -23.28 1.97
N LEU A 41 -1.67 -22.04 1.48
CA LEU A 41 -0.40 -21.33 1.35
C LEU A 41 0.27 -21.11 2.71
N GLU A 42 -0.50 -20.71 3.74
CA GLU A 42 0.02 -20.57 5.10
C GLU A 42 0.48 -21.92 5.68
N ALA A 43 -0.32 -22.98 5.53
CA ALA A 43 0.04 -24.31 6.05
C ALA A 43 1.31 -24.88 5.40
N ASN A 44 1.59 -24.50 4.15
CA ASN A 44 2.75 -24.95 3.39
C ASN A 44 3.96 -24.01 3.49
N ASP A 45 3.86 -22.89 4.21
CA ASP A 45 4.89 -21.83 4.25
C ASP A 45 5.28 -21.34 2.83
N GLU A 46 4.28 -21.27 1.94
CA GLU A 46 4.48 -20.94 0.54
C GLU A 46 4.27 -19.44 0.29
N TYR A 47 5.21 -18.83 -0.42
CA TYR A 47 5.11 -17.41 -0.77
C TYR A 47 4.04 -17.20 -1.85
N PRO A 48 3.04 -16.32 -1.62
CA PRO A 48 1.85 -16.23 -2.46
C PRO A 48 2.08 -15.34 -3.71
N GLU A 49 2.90 -15.81 -4.65
CA GLU A 49 3.34 -15.02 -5.82
C GLU A 49 2.19 -14.40 -6.62
N ASP A 50 1.16 -15.18 -6.97
CA ASP A 50 0.03 -14.70 -7.77
C ASP A 50 -0.80 -13.64 -7.05
N ILE A 51 -0.98 -13.80 -5.73
CA ILE A 51 -1.65 -12.81 -4.88
C ILE A 51 -0.83 -11.53 -4.86
N VAL A 52 0.49 -11.63 -4.72
CA VAL A 52 1.39 -10.46 -4.71
C VAL A 52 1.38 -9.74 -6.05
N ALA A 53 1.35 -10.48 -7.17
CA ALA A 53 1.20 -9.90 -8.49
C ALA A 53 -0.12 -9.12 -8.61
N ALA A 54 -1.23 -9.69 -8.18
CA ALA A 54 -2.52 -8.99 -8.16
C ALA A 54 -2.51 -7.75 -7.25
N MET A 55 -1.81 -7.79 -6.11
CA MET A 55 -1.64 -6.63 -5.24
C MET A 55 -0.87 -5.48 -5.91
N LYS A 56 0.11 -5.79 -6.77
CA LYS A 56 0.81 -4.77 -7.59
C LYS A 56 -0.12 -4.15 -8.62
N GLU A 57 -0.90 -4.97 -9.33
CA GLU A 57 -1.88 -4.49 -10.32
C GLU A 57 -2.98 -3.62 -9.69
N LEU A 58 -3.37 -3.91 -8.45
CA LEU A 58 -4.29 -3.08 -7.67
C LEU A 58 -3.65 -1.78 -7.14
N GLY A 59 -2.34 -1.58 -7.32
CA GLY A 59 -1.62 -0.40 -6.86
C GLY A 59 -1.35 -0.36 -5.35
N LEU A 60 -1.47 -1.49 -4.63
CA LEU A 60 -1.30 -1.51 -3.17
C LEU A 60 0.13 -1.14 -2.73
N PHE A 61 1.13 -1.37 -3.58
CA PHE A 61 2.53 -0.96 -3.33
C PHE A 61 2.73 0.56 -3.46
N GLY A 62 1.86 1.24 -4.21
CA GLY A 62 1.84 2.69 -4.35
C GLY A 62 0.75 3.39 -3.55
N ALA A 63 0.06 2.69 -2.64
CA ALA A 63 -1.19 3.16 -2.02
C ALA A 63 -1.09 4.58 -1.45
N ILE A 64 -0.03 4.91 -0.72
CA ILE A 64 0.16 6.23 -0.09
C ILE A 64 1.25 7.09 -0.77
N ILE A 65 1.80 6.61 -1.88
CA ILE A 65 2.79 7.36 -2.66
C ILE A 65 2.06 8.44 -3.45
N ASP A 66 2.66 9.63 -3.55
CA ASP A 66 2.05 10.76 -4.26
C ASP A 66 1.80 10.42 -5.74
N PRO A 67 0.65 10.80 -6.31
CA PRO A 67 0.35 10.59 -7.73
C PRO A 67 1.41 11.16 -8.68
N GLU A 68 2.17 12.19 -8.29
CA GLU A 68 3.28 12.71 -9.11
C GLU A 68 4.37 11.66 -9.40
N TYR A 69 4.49 10.64 -8.53
CA TYR A 69 5.41 9.52 -8.69
C TYR A 69 4.69 8.23 -9.14
N GLY A 70 3.43 8.31 -9.56
CA GLY A 70 2.64 7.17 -10.02
C GLY A 70 1.97 6.34 -8.90
N GLY A 71 1.88 6.87 -7.68
CA GLY A 71 1.11 6.26 -6.61
C GLY A 71 -0.38 6.61 -6.65
N LEU A 72 -1.14 6.05 -5.70
CA LEU A 72 -2.59 6.30 -5.58
C LEU A 72 -2.92 7.52 -4.70
N GLY A 73 -1.96 8.03 -3.91
CA GLY A 73 -2.18 9.18 -3.04
C GLY A 73 -3.27 8.98 -1.97
N LEU A 74 -3.54 7.74 -1.56
CA LEU A 74 -4.63 7.44 -0.63
C LEU A 74 -4.41 8.11 0.73
N SER A 75 -5.52 8.55 1.32
CA SER A 75 -5.53 9.06 2.69
C SER A 75 -5.08 7.97 3.66
N ALA A 76 -4.51 8.38 4.81
CA ALA A 76 -4.16 7.44 5.87
C ALA A 76 -5.39 6.66 6.37
N SER A 77 -6.59 7.27 6.32
CA SER A 77 -7.83 6.64 6.75
C SER A 77 -8.29 5.55 5.79
N THR A 78 -8.20 5.78 4.47
CA THR A 78 -8.51 4.80 3.43
C THR A 78 -7.55 3.64 3.50
N TYR A 79 -6.24 3.92 3.63
CA TYR A 79 -5.22 2.90 3.77
C TYR A 79 -5.43 2.03 5.02
N ALA A 80 -5.78 2.63 6.18
CA ALA A 80 -6.09 1.87 7.39
C ALA A 80 -7.28 0.89 7.19
N LYS A 81 -8.33 1.32 6.49
CA LYS A 81 -9.49 0.48 6.14
C LYS A 81 -9.14 -0.67 5.20
N ILE A 82 -8.16 -0.48 4.30
CA ILE A 82 -7.62 -1.54 3.45
C ILE A 82 -6.87 -2.57 4.31
N VAL A 83 -5.96 -2.10 5.18
CA VAL A 83 -5.19 -2.99 6.07
C VAL A 83 -6.12 -3.80 6.97
N GLU A 84 -7.16 -3.19 7.53
CA GLU A 84 -8.18 -3.88 8.32
C GLU A 84 -8.83 -5.03 7.53
N ARG A 85 -9.37 -4.75 6.34
CA ARG A 85 -10.00 -5.76 5.46
C ARG A 85 -9.07 -6.92 5.13
N VAL A 86 -7.86 -6.61 4.66
CA VAL A 86 -6.88 -7.65 4.31
C VAL A 86 -6.54 -8.52 5.52
N SER A 87 -6.38 -7.89 6.70
CA SER A 87 -6.08 -8.60 7.95
C SER A 87 -7.17 -9.58 8.37
N THR A 88 -8.45 -9.31 8.03
CA THR A 88 -9.56 -10.24 8.35
C THR A 88 -9.52 -11.54 7.56
N VAL A 89 -8.88 -11.54 6.38
CA VAL A 89 -8.79 -12.71 5.51
C VAL A 89 -7.45 -13.41 5.71
N TRP A 90 -6.34 -12.67 5.63
CA TRP A 90 -5.01 -13.22 5.86
C TRP A 90 -4.04 -12.13 6.31
N MET A 91 -3.68 -12.14 7.60
CA MET A 91 -2.80 -11.12 8.18
C MET A 91 -1.39 -11.13 7.56
N SER A 92 -0.83 -12.30 7.22
CA SER A 92 0.55 -12.44 6.75
C SER A 92 0.84 -11.58 5.50
N ILE A 93 -0.12 -11.46 4.58
CA ILE A 93 0.06 -10.65 3.37
C ILE A 93 -0.01 -9.14 3.61
N THR A 94 -0.48 -8.67 4.78
CA THR A 94 -0.39 -7.23 5.11
C THR A 94 1.06 -6.77 5.29
N GLY A 95 1.91 -7.65 5.83
CA GLY A 95 3.34 -7.39 5.97
C GLY A 95 4.05 -7.14 4.64
N ILE A 96 3.46 -7.63 3.54
CA ILE A 96 4.02 -7.52 2.19
C ILE A 96 4.14 -6.07 1.73
N PHE A 97 3.07 -5.29 1.92
CA PHE A 97 3.01 -3.91 1.48
C PHE A 97 3.20 -2.91 2.63
N ASN A 98 2.85 -3.23 3.88
CA ASN A 98 2.99 -2.28 5.00
C ASN A 98 4.44 -1.85 5.22
N SER A 99 5.36 -2.81 5.34
CA SER A 99 6.79 -2.52 5.56
C SER A 99 7.38 -1.71 4.40
N HIS A 100 6.97 -2.04 3.17
CA HIS A 100 7.33 -1.33 1.96
C HIS A 100 6.84 0.13 1.98
N LEU A 101 5.57 0.36 2.32
CA LEU A 101 4.96 1.69 2.33
C LEU A 101 5.54 2.59 3.43
N ILE A 102 5.93 2.04 4.58
CA ILE A 102 6.64 2.82 5.61
C ILE A 102 7.99 3.30 5.08
N MET A 103 8.74 2.43 4.39
CA MET A 103 10.00 2.81 3.74
C MET A 103 9.78 3.83 2.62
N ALA A 104 8.77 3.63 1.76
CA ALA A 104 8.42 4.57 0.70
C ALA A 104 8.03 5.95 1.27
N ALA A 105 7.27 5.99 2.36
CA ALA A 105 6.92 7.23 3.06
C ALA A 105 8.16 7.94 3.61
N ALA A 106 9.15 7.21 4.13
CA ALA A 106 10.42 7.80 4.57
C ALA A 106 11.17 8.44 3.40
N VAL A 107 11.26 7.77 2.24
CA VAL A 107 11.87 8.33 1.03
C VAL A 107 11.10 9.54 0.52
N GLN A 108 9.77 9.47 0.47
CA GLN A 108 8.91 10.56 0.02
C GLN A 108 9.04 11.80 0.93
N ARG A 109 9.17 11.60 2.24
CA ARG A 109 9.27 12.70 3.21
C ARG A 109 10.67 13.29 3.32
N PHE A 110 11.71 12.45 3.33
CA PHE A 110 13.07 12.87 3.69
C PHE A 110 14.10 12.73 2.57
N GLY A 111 13.74 12.06 1.47
CA GLY A 111 14.63 11.89 0.33
C GLY A 111 14.95 13.21 -0.37
N THR A 112 16.12 13.28 -1.01
CA THR A 112 16.44 14.35 -1.95
C THR A 112 15.53 14.28 -3.18
N LYS A 113 15.43 15.37 -3.94
CA LYS A 113 14.65 15.38 -5.19
C LYS A 113 15.05 14.25 -6.13
N GLU A 114 16.35 13.99 -6.25
CA GLU A 114 16.89 12.90 -7.07
C GLU A 114 16.50 11.53 -6.55
N GLN A 115 16.57 11.29 -5.23
CA GLN A 115 16.11 10.04 -4.62
C GLN A 115 14.61 9.81 -4.87
N LYS A 116 13.77 10.84 -4.68
CA LYS A 116 12.33 10.73 -4.91
C LYS A 116 12.02 10.34 -6.36
N GLN A 117 12.61 11.05 -7.32
CA GLN A 117 12.39 10.82 -8.75
C GLN A 117 12.90 9.44 -9.22
N ASN A 118 13.99 8.93 -8.64
CA ASN A 118 14.55 7.65 -9.03
C ASN A 118 13.85 6.44 -8.39
N TYR A 119 13.38 6.57 -7.14
CA TYR A 119 12.90 5.43 -6.35
C TYR A 119 11.38 5.35 -6.25
N LEU A 120 10.68 6.46 -6.03
CA LEU A 120 9.23 6.43 -5.78
C LEU A 120 8.42 5.83 -6.95
N PRO A 121 8.74 6.08 -8.23
CA PRO A 121 8.06 5.40 -9.34
C PRO A 121 8.23 3.87 -9.35
N LYS A 122 9.39 3.38 -8.93
CA LYS A 122 9.68 1.93 -8.84
C LYS A 122 8.99 1.29 -7.64
N PHE A 123 8.82 2.05 -6.57
CA PHE A 123 8.06 1.61 -5.40
C PHE A 123 6.56 1.57 -5.73
N ALA A 124 6.03 2.62 -6.36
CA ALA A 124 4.63 2.71 -6.72
C ALA A 124 4.17 1.57 -7.64
N SER A 125 5.00 1.20 -8.62
CA SER A 125 4.75 0.06 -9.52
C SER A 125 5.00 -1.31 -8.88
N GLY A 126 5.67 -1.37 -7.72
CA GLY A 126 6.13 -2.63 -7.14
C GLY A 126 7.23 -3.34 -7.94
N GLU A 127 7.89 -2.66 -8.90
CA GLU A 127 9.10 -3.14 -9.57
C GLU A 127 10.19 -3.46 -8.54
N VAL A 128 10.37 -2.54 -7.59
CA VAL A 128 11.30 -2.69 -6.48
C VAL A 128 10.53 -2.68 -5.17
N ARG A 129 10.78 -3.71 -4.35
CA ARG A 129 10.29 -3.78 -2.98
C ARG A 129 11.41 -3.46 -2.02
N GLY A 130 11.10 -2.71 -0.97
CA GLY A 130 12.02 -2.39 0.11
C GLY A 130 11.46 -2.82 1.46
N GLY A 131 12.35 -2.93 2.44
CA GLY A 131 12.03 -3.26 3.82
C GLY A 131 12.81 -2.37 4.79
N LEU A 132 12.52 -2.52 6.08
CA LEU A 132 13.16 -1.76 7.16
C LEU A 132 14.07 -2.69 7.97
N ALA A 133 15.32 -2.27 8.18
CA ALA A 133 16.25 -2.95 9.08
C ALA A 133 16.49 -2.03 10.30
N LEU A 134 15.68 -2.21 11.36
CA LEU A 134 15.68 -1.35 12.55
C LEU A 134 16.12 -2.08 13.83
N THR A 135 16.04 -3.40 13.84
CA THR A 135 16.43 -4.23 15.00
C THR A 135 17.93 -4.48 14.96
N GLY A 136 18.63 -4.11 16.04
CA GLY A 136 20.06 -4.36 16.28
C GLY A 136 20.32 -4.85 17.69
#